data_AF-A0A1A8QC01-F1
#
_entry.id   AF-A0A1A8QC01-F1
#
_cell.length_a   1.000
_cell.length_b   1.000
_cell.length_c   1.000
_cell.angle_alpha   90.00
_cell.angle_beta   90.00
_cell.angle_gamma   90.00
#
_symmetry.space_group_name_H-M   'P 1'
#
loop_
_entity.id
_entity.type
_entity.pdbx_description
1 polymer ?
#
loop_
_entity_poly.entity_id
_entity_poly.type
_entity_poly.pdbx_seq_one_letter_code
_entity_poly.pdbx_strand_id
1 'polypeptide(L)'
;MKNGGLIHDKLLEWAETYGPVYRLNVLHYVFLCVTCPEATKEILMSSKYPKDEFVYTRLQTLFGQRLFGNGLVTTRDHNQWYKQRRIMDPAFSSLYLRGLIGTFNDRAEKLMDKLGDAADNETEAFMLRLFNCVTLDVIAK
;
A
#
# COMPACT_ATOMS: atom_id res chain seq x y z
N MET A 1 -4.01 -21.58 -11.60
CA MET A 1 -2.98 -21.21 -10.61
C MET A 1 -2.69 -22.44 -9.79
N LYS A 2 -1.44 -22.91 -9.70
CA LYS A 2 -1.10 -23.99 -8.75
C LYS A 2 -1.17 -23.40 -7.33
N ASN A 3 -1.79 -24.14 -6.42
CA ASN A 3 -2.01 -23.90 -4.98
C ASN A 3 -1.16 -22.77 -4.36
N GLY A 4 -1.77 -21.60 -4.11
CA GLY A 4 -1.16 -20.52 -3.31
C GLY A 4 -0.35 -19.47 -4.07
N GLY A 5 -0.19 -19.59 -5.40
CA GLY A 5 0.55 -18.57 -6.17
C GLY A 5 -0.14 -17.21 -6.18
N LEU A 6 0.63 -16.14 -5.96
CA LEU A 6 0.14 -14.76 -6.02
C LEU A 6 0.02 -14.33 -7.49
N ILE A 7 -0.89 -13.40 -7.77
CA ILE A 7 -1.05 -12.83 -9.12
C ILE A 7 0.27 -12.19 -9.58
N HIS A 8 1.02 -11.59 -8.66
CA HIS A 8 2.32 -10.98 -8.93
C HIS A 8 3.36 -11.95 -9.48
N ASP A 9 3.36 -13.22 -9.04
CA ASP A 9 4.28 -14.24 -9.53
C ASP A 9 4.04 -14.53 -11.02
N LYS A 10 2.77 -14.49 -11.43
CA LYS A 10 2.40 -14.65 -12.85
C LYS A 10 2.73 -13.43 -13.68
N LEU A 11 2.59 -12.23 -13.13
CA LEU A 11 3.04 -11.01 -13.81
C LEU A 11 4.56 -11.01 -14.03
N LEU A 12 5.33 -11.57 -13.09
CA LEU A 12 6.77 -11.75 -13.22
C LEU A 12 7.12 -12.75 -14.32
N GLU A 13 6.53 -13.95 -14.28
CA GLU A 13 6.72 -14.99 -15.32
C GLU A 13 6.42 -14.45 -16.73
N TRP A 14 5.37 -13.63 -16.87
CA TRP A 14 5.03 -13.00 -18.14
C TRP A 14 5.99 -11.87 -18.54
N ALA A 15 6.50 -11.10 -17.58
CA ALA A 15 7.54 -10.10 -17.87
C ALA A 15 8.83 -10.78 -18.38
N GLU A 16 9.21 -11.91 -17.81
CA GLU A 16 10.37 -12.70 -18.25
C GLU A 16 10.15 -13.34 -19.62
N THR A 17 8.94 -13.83 -19.90
CA THR A 17 8.63 -14.54 -21.15
C THR A 17 8.39 -13.60 -22.34
N TYR A 18 7.62 -12.52 -22.13
CA TYR A 18 7.18 -11.62 -23.21
C TYR A 18 8.00 -10.33 -23.30
N GLY A 19 8.88 -10.10 -22.34
CA GLY A 19 9.76 -8.94 -22.30
C GLY A 19 9.20 -7.74 -21.54
N PRO A 20 9.87 -6.58 -21.63
CA PRO A 20 9.67 -5.45 -20.72
C PRO A 20 8.34 -4.71 -20.90
N VAL A 21 7.66 -4.91 -22.03
CA VAL A 21 6.34 -4.33 -22.30
C VAL A 21 5.47 -5.42 -22.89
N TYR A 22 4.42 -5.79 -22.18
CA TYR A 22 3.47 -6.79 -22.65
C TYR A 22 2.03 -6.37 -22.39
N ARG A 23 1.14 -6.91 -23.23
CA ARG A 23 -0.29 -6.61 -23.19
C ARG A 23 -1.03 -7.72 -22.46
N LEU A 24 -1.85 -7.35 -21.50
CA LEU A 24 -2.81 -8.22 -20.85
C LEU A 24 -4.23 -7.81 -21.24
N ASN A 25 -5.02 -8.78 -21.69
CA ASN A 25 -6.45 -8.59 -21.90
C ASN A 25 -7.18 -9.25 -20.74
N VAL A 26 -7.88 -8.44 -19.93
CA VAL A 26 -8.68 -8.91 -18.81
C VAL A 26 -10.12 -8.44 -19.04
N LEU A 27 -10.99 -9.40 -19.37
CA LEU A 27 -12.38 -9.13 -19.79
C LEU A 27 -12.41 -8.09 -20.94
N HIS A 28 -13.13 -6.99 -20.76
CA HIS A 28 -13.24 -5.88 -21.73
C HIS A 28 -12.18 -4.78 -21.55
N TYR A 29 -11.18 -5.00 -20.69
CA TYR A 29 -10.08 -4.06 -20.47
C TYR A 29 -8.75 -4.59 -20.99
N VAL A 30 -7.95 -3.66 -21.47
CA VAL A 30 -6.58 -3.91 -21.92
C VAL A 30 -5.63 -3.19 -20.97
N PHE A 31 -4.71 -3.95 -20.38
CA PHE A 31 -3.64 -3.44 -19.54
C PHE A 31 -2.31 -3.58 -20.27
N LEU A 32 -1.48 -2.55 -20.18
CA LEU A 32 -0.08 -2.61 -20.60
C LEU A 32 0.78 -2.71 -19.34
N CYS A 33 1.44 -3.84 -19.19
CA CYS A 33 2.40 -4.06 -18.12
C CYS A 33 3.77 -3.64 -18.61
N VAL A 34 4.39 -2.72 -17.87
CA VAL A 34 5.67 -2.12 -18.20
C VAL A 34 6.63 -2.36 -17.05
N THR A 35 7.76 -3.00 -17.34
CA THR A 35 8.81 -3.33 -16.36
C THR A 35 10.15 -2.68 -16.70
N CYS A 36 10.25 -1.87 -17.77
CA CYS A 36 11.48 -1.14 -18.09
C CYS A 36 11.70 0.07 -17.17
N PRO A 37 12.90 0.23 -16.58
CA PRO A 37 13.22 1.33 -15.67
C PRO A 37 13.04 2.73 -16.29
N GLU A 38 13.34 2.89 -17.58
CA GLU A 38 13.25 4.16 -18.30
C GLU A 38 11.79 4.64 -18.35
N ALA A 39 10.87 3.75 -18.72
CA ALA A 39 9.45 4.08 -18.75
C ALA A 39 8.88 4.23 -17.34
N THR A 40 9.31 3.42 -16.37
CA THR A 40 8.91 3.61 -14.96
C THR A 40 9.29 5.00 -14.47
N LYS A 41 10.51 5.46 -14.78
CA LYS A 41 10.97 6.81 -14.43
C LYS A 41 10.13 7.88 -15.12
N GLU A 42 9.90 7.75 -16.42
CA GLU A 42 9.12 8.73 -17.18
C GLU A 42 7.67 8.85 -16.66
N ILE A 43 7.03 7.71 -16.41
CA ILE A 43 5.62 7.65 -16.00
C ILE A 43 5.45 8.10 -14.54
N LEU A 44 6.26 7.61 -13.61
CA LEU A 44 6.07 7.89 -12.18
C LEU A 44 6.61 9.24 -11.72
N MET A 45 7.64 9.78 -12.39
CA MET A 45 8.22 11.08 -12.03
C MET A 45 7.51 12.26 -12.67
N SER A 46 6.61 12.02 -13.64
CA SER A 46 5.86 13.06 -14.32
C SER A 46 4.45 13.19 -13.77
N SER A 47 4.00 14.42 -13.50
CA SER A 47 2.60 14.71 -13.13
C SER A 47 1.62 14.59 -14.32
N LYS A 48 2.13 14.36 -15.53
CA LYS A 48 1.33 14.24 -16.76
C LYS A 48 0.45 13.00 -16.78
N TYR A 49 0.86 11.93 -16.11
CA TYR A 49 0.15 10.65 -16.12
C TYR A 49 -0.73 10.54 -14.87
N PRO A 50 -2.06 10.66 -14.99
CA PRO A 50 -2.95 10.48 -13.86
C PRO A 50 -3.04 9.01 -13.47
N LYS A 51 -3.52 8.80 -12.24
CA LYS A 51 -3.92 7.47 -11.76
C LYS A 51 -4.99 6.85 -12.66
N ASP A 52 -4.91 5.54 -12.85
CA ASP A 52 -5.85 4.78 -13.66
C ASP A 52 -7.30 4.90 -13.14
N GLU A 53 -8.26 4.96 -14.06
CA GLU A 53 -9.67 5.09 -13.71
C GLU A 53 -10.23 3.81 -13.12
N PHE A 54 -9.96 2.69 -13.77
CA PHE A 54 -10.58 1.43 -13.46
C PHE A 54 -10.18 0.94 -12.07
N VAL A 55 -8.89 1.04 -11.73
CA VAL A 55 -8.37 0.63 -10.43
C VAL A 55 -8.88 1.55 -9.32
N TYR A 56 -8.78 2.87 -9.49
CA TYR A 56 -9.08 3.81 -8.42
C TYR A 56 -10.58 4.06 -8.21
N THR A 57 -11.42 3.89 -9.23
CA THR A 57 -12.89 3.91 -9.06
C THR A 57 -13.34 2.72 -8.20
N ARG A 58 -12.76 1.53 -8.38
CA ARG A 58 -13.05 0.37 -7.52
C ARG A 58 -12.60 0.55 -6.07
N LEU A 59 -11.54 1.31 -5.84
CA LEU A 59 -11.10 1.68 -4.49
C LEU A 59 -12.01 2.76 -3.89
N GLN A 60 -12.48 3.69 -4.72
CA GLN A 60 -13.39 4.76 -4.28
C GLN A 60 -14.73 4.21 -3.79
N THR A 61 -15.33 3.29 -4.55
CA THR A 61 -16.59 2.63 -4.21
C THR A 61 -16.44 1.10 -4.25
N LEU A 62 -16.69 0.46 -3.11
CA LEU A 62 -16.71 -0.98 -3.00
C LEU A 62 -18.18 -1.44 -2.96
N PHE A 63 -18.60 -2.27 -3.92
CA PHE A 63 -19.98 -2.78 -4.04
C PHE A 63 -21.06 -1.67 -4.01
N GLY A 64 -20.78 -0.53 -4.64
CA GLY A 64 -21.71 0.61 -4.70
C GLY A 64 -21.74 1.47 -3.43
N GLN A 65 -21.01 1.09 -2.38
CA GLN A 65 -20.86 1.88 -1.16
C GLN A 65 -19.55 2.66 -1.19
N ARG A 66 -19.58 3.89 -0.68
CA ARG A 66 -18.41 4.75 -0.59
C ARG A 66 -17.45 4.19 0.46
N LEU A 67 -16.24 3.81 0.04
CA LEU A 67 -15.17 3.37 0.94
C LEU A 67 -14.17 4.51 1.15
N PHE A 68 -13.20 4.67 0.25
CA PHE A 68 -12.19 5.73 0.34
C PHE A 68 -12.68 7.08 -0.23
N GLY A 69 -13.74 7.09 -1.05
CA GLY A 69 -14.28 8.33 -1.63
C GLY A 69 -13.23 9.12 -2.43
N ASN A 70 -13.28 10.45 -2.36
CA ASN A 70 -12.25 11.35 -2.93
C ASN A 70 -11.16 11.65 -1.88
N GLY A 71 -10.50 10.61 -1.38
CA GLY A 71 -9.39 10.73 -0.42
C GLY A 71 -8.04 10.95 -1.10
N LEU A 72 -6.99 11.10 -0.30
CA LEU A 72 -5.63 11.35 -0.80
C LEU A 72 -5.10 10.21 -1.71
N VAL A 73 -5.53 8.97 -1.47
CA VAL A 73 -5.13 7.80 -2.27
C VAL A 73 -5.92 7.72 -3.57
N THR A 74 -7.22 7.99 -3.54
CA THR A 74 -8.17 7.73 -4.63
C THR A 74 -8.43 8.92 -5.55
N THR A 75 -8.09 10.14 -5.13
CA THR A 75 -8.21 11.33 -5.97
C THR A 75 -7.27 11.24 -7.18
N ARG A 76 -7.85 11.34 -8.38
CA ARG A 76 -7.14 11.30 -9.67
C ARG A 76 -6.77 12.69 -10.21
N ASP A 77 -7.58 13.70 -9.91
CA ASP A 77 -7.30 15.09 -10.30
C ASP A 77 -6.08 15.61 -9.55
N HIS A 78 -5.04 15.99 -10.29
CA HIS A 78 -3.79 16.48 -9.74
C HIS A 78 -3.97 17.71 -8.86
N ASN A 79 -4.86 18.64 -9.24
CA ASN A 79 -5.07 19.87 -8.47
C ASN A 79 -5.77 19.60 -7.14
N GLN A 80 -6.77 18.70 -7.14
CA GLN A 80 -7.45 18.29 -5.92
C GLN A 80 -6.52 17.50 -5.01
N TRP A 81 -5.78 16.54 -5.57
CA TRP A 81 -4.78 15.76 -4.85
C TRP A 81 -3.69 16.66 -4.26
N TYR A 82 -3.16 17.61 -5.03
CA TYR A 82 -2.11 18.52 -4.58
C TYR A 82 -2.57 19.41 -3.43
N LYS A 83 -3.80 19.93 -3.48
CA LYS A 83 -4.39 20.69 -2.36
C LYS A 83 -4.48 19.83 -1.09
N GLN A 84 -5.00 18.61 -1.20
CA GLN A 84 -5.09 17.69 -0.06
C GLN A 84 -3.71 17.32 0.48
N ARG A 85 -2.75 17.05 -0.41
CA ARG A 85 -1.38 16.66 -0.05
C ARG A 85 -0.68 17.78 0.71
N ARG A 86 -0.77 19.02 0.22
CA ARG A 86 -0.15 20.18 0.86
C ARG A 86 -0.68 20.45 2.27
N ILE A 87 -1.96 20.15 2.53
CA ILE A 87 -2.57 20.28 3.86
C ILE A 87 -2.06 19.18 4.79
N MET A 88 -1.82 17.97 4.27
CA MET A 88 -1.36 16.82 5.05
C MET A 88 0.16 16.80 5.29
N ASP A 89 0.97 17.36 4.38
CA ASP A 89 2.43 17.33 4.45
C ASP A 89 3.03 17.78 5.80
N PRO A 90 2.51 18.83 6.49
CA PRO A 90 3.01 19.22 7.81
C PRO A 90 2.90 18.12 8.90
N ALA A 91 1.87 17.27 8.80
CA ALA A 91 1.68 16.13 9.69
C ALA A 91 2.70 15.00 9.46
N PHE A 92 3.54 15.11 8.43
CA PHE A 92 4.67 14.21 8.18
C PHE A 92 6.01 14.94 8.24
N SER A 93 6.07 16.09 8.91
CA SER A 93 7.33 16.81 9.15
C SER A 93 8.28 16.01 10.05
N SER A 94 9.59 16.18 9.85
CA SER A 94 10.59 15.46 10.66
C SER A 94 10.43 15.70 12.16
N LEU A 95 9.97 16.88 12.57
CA LEU A 95 9.73 17.20 13.98
C LEU A 95 8.58 16.36 14.54
N TYR A 96 7.47 16.27 13.80
CA TYR A 96 6.32 15.48 14.21
C TYR A 96 6.65 13.98 14.27
N LEU A 97 7.33 13.46 13.25
CA LEU A 97 7.76 12.05 13.22
C LEU A 97 8.70 11.70 14.39
N ARG A 98 9.58 12.62 14.80
CA ARG A 98 10.41 12.42 16.00
C ARG A 98 9.57 12.38 17.28
N GLY A 99 8.49 13.16 17.36
CA GLY A 99 7.54 13.09 18.46
C GLY A 99 6.82 11.74 18.57
N LEU A 100 6.62 11.04 17.46
CA LEU A 100 5.97 9.72 17.44
C LEU A 100 6.89 8.57 17.90
N ILE A 101 8.21 8.77 17.97
CA ILE A 101 9.17 7.73 18.37
C ILE A 101 8.82 7.17 19.76
N GLY A 102 8.40 8.03 20.70
CA GLY A 102 7.97 7.58 22.02
C GLY A 102 6.79 6.61 21.94
N THR A 103 5.77 6.95 21.15
CA THR A 103 4.63 6.06 20.90
C THR A 103 5.05 4.74 20.25
N PHE A 104 5.98 4.76 19.30
CA PHE A 104 6.46 3.54 18.67
C PHE A 104 7.18 2.64 19.67
N ASN A 105 8.04 3.23 20.51
CA ASN A 105 8.74 2.50 21.57
C ASN A 105 7.75 1.91 22.59
N ASP A 106 6.77 2.68 23.06
CA ASP A 106 5.74 2.19 23.98
C ASP A 106 4.99 0.97 23.43
N ARG A 107 4.67 0.97 22.13
CA ARG A 107 3.94 -0.13 21.49
C ARG A 107 4.84 -1.31 21.20
N ALA A 108 6.11 -1.07 20.90
CA ALA A 108 7.13 -2.12 20.76
C ALA A 108 7.38 -2.81 22.10
N GLU A 109 7.47 -2.08 23.20
CA GLU A 109 7.65 -2.66 24.54
C GLU A 109 6.48 -3.59 24.89
N LYS A 110 5.23 -3.16 24.66
CA LYS A 110 4.04 -4.00 24.86
C LYS A 110 4.01 -5.25 23.96
N LEU A 111 4.64 -5.20 22.79
CA LEU A 111 4.81 -6.38 21.94
C LEU A 111 5.84 -7.32 22.57
N MET A 112 6.95 -6.78 23.08
CA MET A 112 7.99 -7.55 23.76
C MET A 112 7.45 -8.23 25.02
N ASP A 113 6.65 -7.54 25.84
CA ASP A 113 6.00 -8.13 27.02
C ASP A 113 5.17 -9.35 26.63
N LYS A 114 4.33 -9.23 25.60
CA LYS A 114 3.49 -10.35 25.11
C LYS A 114 4.30 -11.51 24.56
N LEU A 115 5.44 -11.23 23.94
CA LEU A 115 6.34 -12.27 23.44
C LEU A 115 7.12 -12.93 24.58
N GLY A 116 7.48 -12.17 25.62
CA GLY A 116 8.05 -12.69 26.86
C GLY A 116 7.09 -13.64 27.56
N ASP A 117 5.84 -13.21 27.78
CA ASP A 117 4.79 -14.05 28.35
C ASP A 117 4.57 -15.33 27.52
N ALA A 118 4.58 -15.22 26.19
CA ALA A 118 4.40 -16.38 25.32
C ALA A 118 5.58 -17.37 25.43
N ALA A 119 6.81 -16.85 25.53
CA ALA A 119 8.02 -17.64 25.70
C ALA A 119 8.07 -18.33 27.07
N ASP A 120 7.74 -17.62 28.15
CA ASP A 120 7.73 -18.15 29.51
C ASP A 120 6.71 -19.28 29.70
N ASN A 121 5.58 -19.19 28.97
CA ASN A 121 4.54 -20.21 28.97
C ASN A 121 4.73 -21.28 27.88
N GLU A 122 5.83 -21.25 27.11
CA GLU A 122 6.13 -22.15 25.99
C GLU A 122 4.97 -22.24 24.96
N THR A 123 4.30 -21.12 24.70
CA THR A 123 3.14 -21.04 23.80
C THR A 123 3.52 -20.50 22.42
N GLU A 124 2.84 -21.00 21.38
CA GLU A 124 3.04 -20.50 20.02
C GLU A 124 2.50 -19.06 19.86
N ALA A 125 3.38 -18.14 19.46
CA ALA A 125 3.02 -16.76 19.18
C ALA A 125 2.68 -16.56 17.70
N PHE A 126 1.42 -16.19 17.40
CA PHE A 126 1.00 -15.88 16.03
C PHE A 126 1.43 -14.46 15.60
N MET A 127 2.65 -14.36 15.05
CA MET A 127 3.32 -13.10 14.73
C MET A 127 2.52 -12.17 13.81
N LEU A 128 1.82 -12.69 12.80
CA LEU A 128 1.02 -11.87 11.88
C LEU A 128 -0.06 -11.08 12.63
N ARG A 129 -0.77 -11.72 13.56
CA ARG A 129 -1.77 -11.04 14.38
C ARG A 129 -1.12 -10.03 15.32
N LEU A 130 0.01 -10.38 15.93
CA LEU A 130 0.71 -9.47 16.84
C LEU A 130 1.15 -8.19 16.11
N PHE A 131 1.76 -8.32 14.93
CA PHE A 131 2.12 -7.14 14.12
C PHE A 131 0.91 -6.35 13.64
N ASN A 132 -0.19 -7.01 13.26
CA ASN A 132 -1.42 -6.30 12.91
C ASN A 132 -1.97 -5.49 14.09
N CYS A 133 -1.96 -6.05 15.31
CA CYS A 133 -2.37 -5.33 16.50
C CYS A 133 -1.45 -4.14 16.80
N VAL A 134 -0.13 -4.32 16.73
CA VAL A 134 0.83 -3.24 17.00
C VAL A 134 0.72 -2.10 15.99
N THR A 135 0.65 -2.43 14.70
CA THR A 135 0.52 -1.41 13.64
C THR A 135 -0.82 -0.68 13.72
N LEU A 136 -1.90 -1.37 14.07
CA LEU A 136 -3.21 -0.74 14.33
C LEU A 136 -3.16 0.18 15.56
N ASP A 137 -2.56 -0.27 16.66
CA ASP A 137 -2.36 0.52 17.88
C ASP A 137 -1.52 1.78 17.65
N VAL A 138 -0.56 1.70 16.73
CA VAL A 138 0.31 2.81 16.35
C VAL A 138 -0.43 3.82 15.48
N ILE A 139 -1.24 3.37 14.52
CA ILE A 139 -1.97 4.27 13.61
C ILE A 139 -3.16 4.94 14.32
N ALA A 140 -3.74 4.29 15.33
CA ALA A 140 -4.91 4.79 16.06
C ALA A 140 -4.59 5.70 17.26
N LYS A 141 -3.33 5.76 17.73
CA LYS A 141 -2.91 6.58 18.88
C LYS A 141 -2.50 7.98 18.41
#